data_AF-A0A2V8BLA9-F1
#
_entry.id   AF-A0A2V8BLA9-F1
#
_cell.length_a   1.000
_cell.length_b   1.000
_cell.length_c   1.000
_cell.angle_alpha   90.00
_cell.angle_beta   90.00
_cell.angle_gamma   90.00
#
_symmetry.space_group_name_H-M   'P 1'
#
loop_
_entity.id
_entity.type
_entity.pdbx_description
1 polymer ?
#
loop_
_entity_poly.entity_id
_entity_poly.type
_entity_poly.pdbx_seq_one_letter_code
_entity_poly.pdbx_strand_id
1 'polypeptide(L)'
;MYQQYRDAANFYVVYIEEAHPTDLWQMSSNVKDGVLFESPRTNEERIDVATTCIVRLAVKIPALLDGIDNRIERAYTGWPDRMYIIGTDGRIHYKSAPGPFGFSTKELEASLKKLLLSSRVTARSASQTHGAAADPAEAGHYQYFGTNFARGFGSVRLQADHP
;
A
#
# COMPACT_ATOMS: atom_id res chain seq x y z
N MET A 1 2.01 -7.15 9.33
CA MET A 1 0.75 -6.46 8.98
C MET A 1 -0.14 -7.26 8.03
N TYR A 2 0.13 -7.41 6.72
CA TYR A 2 -0.80 -8.08 5.77
C TYR A 2 -1.31 -9.45 6.25
N GLN A 3 -0.43 -10.40 6.54
CA GLN A 3 -0.81 -11.74 6.99
C GLN A 3 -1.67 -11.75 8.27
N GLN A 4 -1.47 -10.75 9.13
CA GLN A 4 -2.13 -10.66 10.42
C GLN A 4 -3.54 -10.05 10.33
N TYR A 5 -3.78 -9.18 9.34
CA TYR A 5 -5.00 -8.38 9.26
C TYR A 5 -5.83 -8.61 8.01
N ARG A 6 -5.41 -9.49 7.09
CA ARG A 6 -6.10 -9.76 5.82
C ARG A 6 -7.55 -10.24 5.95
N ASP A 7 -7.92 -10.83 7.09
CA ASP A 7 -9.29 -11.27 7.36
C ASP A 7 -10.17 -10.14 7.93
N ALA A 8 -9.56 -9.00 8.31
CA ALA A 8 -10.22 -7.84 8.91
C ALA A 8 -10.05 -6.55 8.07
N ALA A 9 -9.28 -6.60 6.99
CA ALA A 9 -9.03 -5.50 6.08
C ALA A 9 -8.52 -6.03 4.73
N ASN A 10 -8.90 -5.36 3.64
CA ASN A 10 -8.37 -5.62 2.32
C ASN A 10 -7.05 -4.86 2.13
N PHE A 11 -6.04 -5.53 1.56
CA PHE A 11 -4.74 -4.92 1.31
C PHE A 11 -4.44 -4.89 -0.17
N TYR A 12 -4.03 -3.73 -0.67
CA TYR A 12 -3.56 -3.54 -2.03
C TYR A 12 -2.27 -2.73 -2.06
N VAL A 13 -1.45 -3.01 -3.07
CA VAL A 13 -0.40 -2.11 -3.54
C VAL A 13 -0.84 -1.64 -4.93
N VAL A 14 -0.88 -0.34 -5.21
CA VAL A 14 -1.03 0.14 -6.59
C VAL A 14 0.33 0.63 -7.05
N TYR A 15 0.79 0.03 -8.12
CA TYR A 15 1.98 0.44 -8.83
C TYR A 15 1.66 1.73 -9.60
N ILE A 16 2.40 2.81 -9.31
CA ILE A 16 2.24 4.13 -9.94
C ILE A 16 3.51 4.49 -10.72
N GLU A 17 3.49 5.65 -11.37
CA GLU A 17 4.66 6.23 -12.06
C GLU A 17 5.95 6.16 -11.22
N GLU A 18 7.02 5.76 -11.90
CA GLU A 18 8.33 5.44 -11.36
C GLU A 18 9.04 6.70 -10.84
N ALA A 19 9.53 6.66 -9.59
CA ALA A 19 10.28 7.78 -9.02
C ALA A 19 11.72 7.89 -9.56
N HIS A 20 12.27 6.81 -10.11
CA HIS A 20 13.67 6.72 -10.54
C HIS A 20 13.87 5.93 -11.85
N PRO A 21 13.21 6.33 -12.95
CA PRO A 21 13.44 5.70 -14.25
C PRO A 21 14.81 6.08 -14.81
N THR A 22 15.33 5.25 -15.71
CA THR A 22 16.71 5.35 -16.18
C THR A 22 17.02 6.59 -17.03
N ASP A 23 15.99 7.25 -17.53
CA ASP A 23 16.00 8.42 -18.40
C ASP A 23 15.82 9.76 -17.64
N LEU A 24 15.57 9.74 -16.33
CA LEU A 24 15.45 10.94 -15.49
C LEU A 24 16.63 11.08 -14.51
N TRP A 25 16.61 10.33 -13.40
CA TRP A 25 17.63 10.35 -12.33
C TRP A 25 17.78 8.94 -11.74
N GLN A 26 18.92 8.31 -12.01
CA GLN A 26 19.21 6.94 -11.54
C GLN A 26 19.81 6.92 -10.14
N MET A 27 19.27 6.07 -9.28
CA MET A 27 19.89 5.71 -8.01
C MET A 27 20.94 4.62 -8.24
N SER A 28 22.14 4.76 -7.66
CA SER A 28 23.24 3.78 -7.80
C SER A 28 22.85 2.36 -7.36
N SER A 29 21.87 2.24 -6.45
CA SER A 29 21.31 0.96 -6.03
C SER A 29 20.52 0.27 -7.15
N ASN A 30 19.79 0.99 -8.01
CA ASN A 30 19.03 0.38 -9.10
C ASN A 30 19.94 -0.24 -10.17
N VAL A 31 21.09 0.40 -10.41
CA VAL A 31 22.16 -0.11 -11.29
C VAL A 31 22.76 -1.40 -10.72
N LYS A 32 23.00 -1.44 -9.41
CA LYS A 32 23.59 -2.59 -8.72
C LYS A 32 22.66 -3.82 -8.71
N ASP A 33 21.36 -3.60 -8.62
CA ASP A 33 20.35 -4.66 -8.58
C ASP A 33 19.73 -4.98 -9.96
N GLY A 34 20.27 -4.38 -11.03
CA GLY A 34 19.85 -4.63 -12.42
C GLY A 34 18.39 -4.29 -12.68
N VAL A 35 17.86 -3.27 -11.99
CA VAL A 35 16.51 -2.72 -12.16
C VAL A 35 16.65 -1.42 -12.94
N LEU A 36 16.85 -1.58 -14.25
CA LEU A 36 17.00 -0.49 -15.20
C LEU A 36 15.78 -0.52 -16.11
N PHE A 37 14.87 0.43 -15.92
CA PHE A 37 13.69 0.59 -16.76
C PHE A 37 13.58 2.05 -17.19
N GLU A 38 13.41 2.29 -18.49
CA GLU A 38 12.98 3.59 -19.00
C GLU A 38 11.58 3.88 -18.46
N SER A 39 11.21 5.17 -18.42
CA SER A 39 9.84 5.58 -18.11
C SER A 39 8.87 4.90 -19.10
N PRO A 40 7.93 4.07 -18.62
CA PRO A 40 6.94 3.47 -19.50
C PRO A 40 6.13 4.55 -20.23
N ARG A 41 5.88 4.33 -21.52
CA ARG A 41 5.07 5.20 -22.40
C ARG A 41 3.70 4.60 -22.70
N THR A 42 3.51 3.31 -22.40
CA THR A 42 2.25 2.58 -22.58
C THR A 42 1.87 1.82 -21.31
N ASN A 43 0.61 1.36 -21.24
CA ASN A 43 0.16 0.51 -20.14
C ASN A 43 0.89 -0.83 -20.15
N GLU A 44 1.15 -1.39 -21.33
CA GLU A 44 1.83 -2.65 -21.53
C GLU A 44 3.27 -2.60 -20.99
N GLU A 45 4.01 -1.54 -21.33
CA GLU A 45 5.35 -1.31 -20.78
C GLU A 45 5.31 -1.17 -19.25
N ARG A 46 4.31 -0.47 -18.70
CA ARG A 46 4.18 -0.32 -17.25
C ARG A 46 3.82 -1.64 -16.56
N ILE A 47 3.01 -2.49 -17.20
CA ILE A 47 2.72 -3.84 -16.70
C ILE A 47 4.02 -4.65 -16.58
N ASP A 48 4.90 -4.59 -17.57
CA ASP A 48 6.17 -5.33 -17.56
C ASP A 48 7.09 -4.88 -16.41
N VAL A 49 7.23 -3.56 -16.23
CA VAL A 49 8.02 -2.98 -15.13
C VAL A 49 7.41 -3.33 -13.77
N ALA A 50 6.10 -3.14 -13.61
CA ALA A 50 5.37 -3.46 -12.38
C ALA A 50 5.51 -4.95 -12.03
N THR A 51 5.35 -5.83 -13.01
CA THR A 51 5.46 -7.29 -12.84
C THR A 51 6.85 -7.67 -12.36
N THR A 52 7.89 -7.12 -12.99
CA THR A 52 9.28 -7.37 -12.58
C THR A 52 9.53 -6.91 -11.14
N CYS A 53 9.02 -5.74 -10.77
CA CYS A 53 9.11 -5.19 -9.43
C CYS A 53 8.44 -6.10 -8.38
N ILE A 54 7.17 -6.47 -8.61
CA ILE A 54 6.37 -7.34 -7.72
C ILE A 54 7.04 -8.70 -7.51
N VAL A 55 7.57 -9.32 -8.58
CA VAL A 55 8.27 -10.61 -8.52
C VAL A 55 9.57 -10.49 -7.75
N ARG A 56 10.43 -9.52 -8.08
CA ARG A 56 11.74 -9.34 -7.45
C ARG A 56 11.66 -9.01 -5.97
N LEU A 57 10.64 -8.26 -5.57
CA LEU A 57 10.40 -7.90 -4.17
C LEU A 57 9.58 -8.94 -3.41
N ALA A 58 9.20 -10.03 -4.08
CA ALA A 58 8.37 -11.11 -3.53
C ALA A 58 7.09 -10.60 -2.86
N VAL A 59 6.45 -9.57 -3.44
CA VAL A 59 5.27 -8.93 -2.87
C VAL A 59 4.13 -9.96 -2.80
N LYS A 60 3.57 -10.13 -1.60
CA LYS A 60 2.47 -11.08 -1.32
C LYS A 60 1.09 -10.43 -1.27
N ILE A 61 1.07 -9.10 -1.30
CA ILE A 61 -0.15 -8.30 -1.29
C ILE A 61 -0.67 -8.18 -2.73
N PRO A 62 -1.98 -8.31 -2.98
CA PRO A 62 -2.56 -8.02 -4.30
C PRO A 62 -2.07 -6.69 -4.87
N ALA A 63 -1.58 -6.74 -6.10
CA ALA A 63 -1.07 -5.58 -6.81
C ALA A 63 -2.09 -5.09 -7.85
N LEU A 64 -2.26 -3.78 -7.92
CA LEU A 64 -3.04 -3.04 -8.91
C LEU A 64 -2.06 -2.16 -9.70
N LEU A 65 -2.49 -1.70 -10.87
CA LEU A 65 -1.70 -0.81 -11.71
C LEU A 65 -2.46 0.51 -11.90
N ASP A 66 -1.78 1.64 -11.69
CA ASP A 66 -2.27 2.93 -12.16
C ASP A 66 -1.98 3.07 -13.64
N GLY A 67 -3.00 3.48 -14.39
CA GLY A 67 -2.90 3.65 -15.84
C GLY A 67 -1.80 4.65 -16.19
N ILE A 68 -1.27 4.55 -17.41
CA ILE A 68 -0.22 5.42 -17.94
C ILE A 68 -0.59 6.91 -17.86
N ASP A 69 -1.89 7.22 -17.76
CA ASP A 69 -2.40 8.56 -17.55
C ASP A 69 -2.19 9.09 -16.12
N ASN A 70 -1.67 8.31 -15.17
CA ASN A 70 -1.39 8.63 -13.77
C ASN A 70 -2.58 9.21 -13.00
N ARG A 71 -3.81 8.75 -13.31
CA ARG A 71 -5.02 9.30 -12.69
C ARG A 71 -5.10 9.01 -11.20
N ILE A 72 -4.74 7.79 -10.76
CA ILE A 72 -4.83 7.41 -9.35
C ILE A 72 -3.74 8.09 -8.54
N GLU A 73 -2.51 8.13 -9.05
CA GLU A 73 -1.40 8.87 -8.47
C GLU A 73 -1.84 10.31 -8.16
N ARG A 74 -2.35 11.05 -9.15
CA ARG A 74 -2.71 12.46 -8.95
C ARG A 74 -3.86 12.63 -7.96
N ALA A 75 -4.88 11.78 -8.06
CA ALA A 75 -6.03 11.85 -7.15
C ALA A 75 -5.65 11.61 -5.69
N TYR A 76 -4.62 10.79 -5.46
CA TYR A 76 -4.13 10.45 -4.13
C TYR A 76 -2.76 11.06 -3.81
N THR A 77 -2.22 11.97 -4.62
CA THR A 77 -0.85 12.52 -4.45
C THR A 77 0.18 11.43 -4.08
N GLY A 78 0.11 10.33 -4.82
CA GLY A 78 0.75 9.05 -4.52
C GLY A 78 2.28 9.10 -4.60
N TRP A 79 2.81 10.04 -5.37
CA TRP A 79 4.25 10.16 -5.58
C TRP A 79 4.98 10.79 -4.37
N PRO A 80 6.23 10.37 -4.06
CA PRO A 80 6.92 9.21 -4.65
C PRO A 80 6.43 7.86 -4.09
N ASP A 81 5.93 7.85 -2.86
CA ASP A 81 5.31 6.71 -2.14
C ASP A 81 4.40 7.28 -1.04
N ARG A 82 3.25 6.63 -0.81
CA ARG A 82 2.21 6.94 0.17
C ARG A 82 1.56 5.68 0.68
N MET A 83 1.15 5.72 1.94
CA MET A 83 0.25 4.75 2.54
C MET A 83 -1.06 5.39 2.95
N TYR A 84 -2.15 4.68 2.66
CA TYR A 84 -3.52 5.09 2.97
C TYR A 84 -4.27 4.01 3.76
N ILE A 85 -5.19 4.47 4.62
CA ILE A 85 -6.32 3.65 5.07
C ILE A 85 -7.59 4.35 4.64
N ILE A 86 -8.38 3.67 3.81
CA ILE A 86 -9.71 4.11 3.39
C ILE A 86 -10.73 3.29 4.18
N GLY A 87 -11.65 3.99 4.84
CA GLY A 87 -12.74 3.40 5.61
C GLY A 87 -13.86 2.87 4.73
N THR A 88 -14.73 2.05 5.31
CA THR A 88 -15.95 1.57 4.64
C THR A 88 -16.94 2.70 4.33
N ASP A 89 -16.75 3.87 4.94
CA ASP A 89 -17.45 5.13 4.65
C ASP A 89 -16.87 5.89 3.42
N GLY A 90 -15.87 5.33 2.75
CA GLY A 90 -15.19 5.94 1.61
C GLY A 90 -14.26 7.11 1.97
N ARG A 91 -14.01 7.35 3.26
CA ARG A 91 -13.15 8.45 3.72
C ARG A 91 -11.72 7.98 3.96
N ILE A 92 -10.77 8.88 3.84
CA ILE A 92 -9.37 8.63 4.22
C ILE A 92 -9.24 8.82 5.73
N HIS A 93 -8.92 7.73 6.44
CA HIS A 93 -8.68 7.74 7.89
C HIS A 93 -7.19 7.82 8.25
N TYR A 94 -6.31 7.53 7.28
CA TYR A 94 -4.87 7.70 7.41
C TYR A 94 -4.26 8.02 6.05
N LYS A 95 -3.34 8.99 6.02
CA LYS A 95 -2.48 9.34 4.89
C LYS A 95 -1.08 9.59 5.43
N SER A 96 -0.09 8.86 4.93
CA SER A 96 1.30 9.08 5.34
C SER A 96 1.89 10.37 4.75
N ALA A 97 2.94 10.87 5.41
CA ALA A 97 3.87 11.82 4.80
C ALA A 97 4.58 11.19 3.57
N PRO A 98 5.23 11.99 2.70
CA PRO A 98 5.81 11.47 1.46
C PRO A 98 6.95 10.52 1.76
N GLY A 99 7.02 9.41 1.03
CA GLY A 99 8.16 8.50 1.09
C GLY A 99 9.47 9.17 0.62
N PRO A 100 10.62 8.57 0.98
CA PRO A 100 10.76 7.41 1.86
C PRO A 100 10.63 7.77 3.35
N PHE A 101 10.78 9.04 3.74
CA PHE A 101 10.84 9.47 5.14
C PHE A 101 9.49 9.36 5.87
N GLY A 102 8.38 9.45 5.14
CA GLY A 102 7.04 9.22 5.67
C GLY A 102 6.60 7.76 5.70
N PHE A 103 7.42 6.82 5.23
CA PHE A 103 7.06 5.40 5.20
C PHE A 103 7.26 4.76 6.58
N SER A 104 6.21 4.76 7.40
CA SER A 104 6.15 4.09 8.70
C SER A 104 5.02 3.05 8.78
N THR A 105 5.39 1.77 8.71
CA THR A 105 4.43 0.66 8.90
C THR A 105 3.88 0.60 10.32
N LYS A 106 4.65 1.12 11.31
CA LYS A 106 4.23 1.20 12.71
C LYS A 106 3.05 2.16 12.90
N GLU A 107 3.12 3.36 12.31
CA GLU A 107 2.05 4.36 12.40
C GLU A 107 0.79 3.92 11.67
N LEU A 108 0.97 3.31 10.49
CA LEU A 108 -0.09 2.71 9.72
C LEU A 108 -0.81 1.61 10.52
N GLU A 109 -0.05 0.66 11.09
CA GLU A 109 -0.62 -0.44 11.87
C GLU A 109 -1.34 0.05 13.13
N ALA A 110 -0.78 1.06 13.82
CA ALA A 110 -1.44 1.68 14.97
C ALA A 110 -2.78 2.32 14.58
N SER A 111 -2.81 3.01 13.43
CA SER A 111 -4.04 3.63 12.88
C SER A 111 -5.08 2.57 12.51
N LEU A 112 -4.67 1.48 11.85
CA LEU A 112 -5.55 0.37 11.52
C LEU A 112 -6.15 -0.29 12.78
N LYS A 113 -5.31 -0.58 13.80
CA LYS A 113 -5.76 -1.13 15.08
C LYS A 113 -6.83 -0.26 15.73
N LYS A 114 -6.63 1.06 15.74
CA LYS A 114 -7.60 2.01 16.30
C LYS A 114 -8.94 1.92 15.58
N LEU A 115 -8.94 1.89 14.24
CA LEU A 115 -10.16 1.78 13.44
C LEU A 115 -10.90 0.46 13.65
N LEU A 116 -10.17 -0.66 13.70
CA LEU A 116 -10.75 -1.98 13.97
C LEU A 116 -11.37 -2.06 15.37
N LEU A 117 -10.71 -1.46 16.38
CA LEU A 117 -11.25 -1.38 17.73
C LEU A 117 -12.52 -0.53 17.79
N SER A 118 -12.52 0.66 17.17
CA SER A 118 -13.69 1.53 17.08
C SER A 118 -14.87 0.82 16.39
N SER A 119 -14.62 0.12 15.28
CA SER A 119 -15.66 -0.62 14.55
C SER A 119 -16.31 -1.70 15.41
N ARG A 120 -15.50 -2.47 16.14
CA ARG A 120 -15.99 -3.52 17.04
C ARG A 120 -16.78 -2.97 18.22
N VAL A 121 -16.47 -1.77 18.71
CA VAL A 121 -17.25 -1.11 19.77
C VAL A 121 -18.61 -0.70 19.21
N THR A 122 -18.64 -0.01 18.06
CA THR A 122 -19.90 0.40 17.40
C THR A 122 -20.80 -0.79 17.10
N ALA A 123 -20.26 -1.88 16.54
CA ALA A 123 -21.03 -3.08 16.23
C ALA A 123 -21.62 -3.76 17.49
N ARG A 124 -20.86 -3.81 18.60
CA ARG A 124 -21.34 -4.36 19.88
C ARG A 124 -22.41 -3.48 20.52
N SER A 125 -22.28 -2.16 20.46
CA SER A 125 -23.32 -1.25 20.93
C SER A 125 -24.59 -1.38 20.09
N ALA A 126 -24.48 -1.53 18.78
CA ALA A 126 -25.62 -1.74 17.89
C ALA A 126 -26.33 -3.09 18.17
N SER A 127 -25.58 -4.18 18.33
CA SER A 127 -26.18 -5.50 18.59
C SER A 127 -26.87 -5.60 19.97
N GLN A 128 -26.36 -4.89 20.98
CA GLN A 128 -27.01 -4.77 22.28
C GLN A 128 -28.33 -3.99 22.24
N THR A 129 -28.48 -3.05 21.29
CA THR A 129 -29.72 -2.27 21.13
C THR A 129 -30.79 -2.95 20.28
N HIS A 130 -30.45 -3.97 19.47
CA HIS A 130 -31.37 -4.57 18.48
C HIS A 130 -31.58 -6.09 18.59
N GLY A 131 -31.00 -6.79 19.58
CA GLY A 131 -31.38 -8.17 19.92
C GLY A 131 -31.09 -9.26 18.88
N ALA A 132 -30.45 -8.94 17.75
CA ALA A 132 -30.02 -9.91 16.74
C ALA A 132 -28.49 -9.87 16.58
N ALA A 133 -27.87 -11.04 16.67
CA ALA A 133 -26.44 -11.19 16.42
C ALA A 133 -26.16 -10.96 14.93
N ALA A 134 -25.55 -9.82 14.60
CA ALA A 134 -24.95 -9.61 13.29
C ALA A 134 -23.73 -10.55 13.13
N ASP A 135 -23.63 -11.17 11.96
CA ASP A 135 -22.52 -12.05 11.59
C ASP A 135 -21.17 -11.28 11.69
N PRO A 136 -20.17 -11.77 12.45
CA PRO A 136 -18.87 -11.13 12.59
C PRO A 136 -18.12 -10.92 11.26
N ALA A 137 -18.52 -11.59 10.18
CA ALA A 137 -17.89 -11.51 8.87
C ALA A 137 -18.20 -10.22 8.09
N GLU A 138 -19.23 -9.45 8.44
CA GLU A 138 -19.56 -8.18 7.75
C GLU A 138 -18.79 -6.95 8.28
N ALA A 139 -17.99 -7.13 9.35
CA ALA A 139 -17.30 -6.04 10.01
C ALA A 139 -15.97 -5.65 9.32
N GLY A 140 -16.07 -4.87 8.25
CA GLY A 140 -15.08 -3.84 7.93
C GLY A 140 -14.04 -4.19 6.88
N HIS A 141 -14.40 -4.09 5.60
CA HIS A 141 -13.44 -4.06 4.50
C HIS A 141 -12.71 -2.72 4.44
N TYR A 142 -11.72 -2.50 5.31
CA TYR A 142 -10.79 -1.37 5.18
C TYR A 142 -9.87 -1.60 4.00
N GLN A 143 -9.70 -0.60 3.13
CA GLN A 143 -8.77 -0.71 2.00
C GLN A 143 -7.44 -0.06 2.38
N TYR A 144 -6.40 -0.87 2.48
CA TYR A 144 -5.03 -0.40 2.49
C TYR A 144 -4.56 -0.20 1.06
N PHE A 145 -3.88 0.92 0.84
CA PHE A 145 -3.19 1.20 -0.41
C PHE A 145 -1.79 1.75 -0.11
N GLY A 146 -0.76 1.08 -0.63
CA GLY A 146 0.60 1.62 -0.74
C GLY A 146 0.94 1.95 -2.19
N THR A 147 1.50 3.13 -2.46
CA THR A 147 2.04 3.50 -3.78
C THR A 147 3.54 3.29 -3.87
N ASN A 148 3.98 2.79 -5.02
CA ASN A 148 5.37 2.68 -5.47
C ASN A 148 6.36 1.95 -4.54
N PHE A 149 6.63 0.69 -4.84
CA PHE A 149 7.70 -0.11 -4.23
C PHE A 149 9.03 0.04 -4.97
N ALA A 150 9.20 1.06 -5.82
CA ALA A 150 10.47 1.38 -6.48
C ALA A 150 11.45 2.03 -5.49
N ARG A 151 11.64 1.41 -4.31
CA ARG A 151 12.82 1.70 -3.50
C ARG A 151 14.03 1.29 -4.32
N GLY A 152 14.90 2.27 -4.54
CA GLY A 152 16.32 2.02 -4.63
C GLY A 152 16.72 1.04 -3.53
N PHE A 153 17.21 -0.11 -3.96
CA PHE A 153 17.63 -1.30 -3.22
C PHE A 153 18.69 -1.07 -2.10
N GLY A 154 18.86 0.16 -1.61
CA GLY A 154 19.99 0.54 -0.76
C GLY A 154 19.71 0.87 0.72
N SER A 155 18.47 1.10 1.18
CA SER A 155 18.31 1.72 2.52
C SER A 155 17.22 1.20 3.45
N VAL A 156 16.48 0.15 3.11
CA VAL A 156 15.73 -0.60 4.13
C VAL A 156 16.32 -1.99 4.23
N ARG A 157 17.35 -2.09 5.07
CA ARG A 157 17.47 -3.28 5.92
C ARG A 157 16.12 -3.45 6.59
N LEU A 158 15.31 -4.36 6.05
CA LEU A 158 14.40 -5.11 6.90
C LEU A 158 15.30 -5.64 8.00
N GLN A 159 15.14 -5.06 9.18
CA GLN A 159 15.70 -5.60 10.40
C GLN A 159 14.97 -6.93 10.59
N ALA A 160 15.49 -7.95 9.90
CA ALA A 160 15.16 -9.33 10.12
C ALA A 160 15.77 -9.64 11.48
N ASP A 161 14.95 -9.52 12.53
CA ASP A 161 15.22 -10.23 13.76
C ASP A 161 15.30 -11.71 13.41
N HIS A 162 16.52 -12.23 13.46
CA HIS A 162 16.82 -13.65 13.50
C HIS A 162 17.14 -14.03 14.96
N PRO A 163 16.89 -15.29 15.33
CA PRO A 163 16.41 -15.73 16.66
C PRO A 163 17.34 -15.46 17.85
#